data_AF-A0AAP5VJ85-F1
#
_entry.id   AF-A0AAP5VJ85-F1
#
_cell.length_a   1.000
_cell.length_b   1.000
_cell.length_c   1.000
_cell.angle_alpha   90.00
_cell.angle_beta   90.00
_cell.angle_gamma   90.00
#
_symmetry.space_group_name_H-M   'P 1'
#
loop_
_entity.id
_entity.type
_entity.pdbx_description
1 polymer ?
#
loop_
_entity_poly.entity_id
_entity_poly.type
_entity_poly.pdbx_seq_one_letter_code
_entity_poly.pdbx_strand_id
1 'polypeptide(L)'
;MSAVTETQPARKWAMPDTLVIIFFVAILTSLATWVVPVGMFDSQEVQYQVDGQTKTRKVVDPHSFRILTNEAGEAQYHPVKFFTTGDESPGLMNFPFEGLTSGSKFGTAVGIIMFMLVIGGAFGIVMRTGTIDNGILALIRHTKGNEVLFIPVLFILFSLGGAVFGMGEEAVAFAIIIAPLMVRLGYDSITTVLVTYIATQIGFASSWMNPFCVVVAQGIAGVPVLSGSGLRIVVWVISTLIGLTFTLVYASRVKKNPLLSRVHESDRFFREQQDDVVERRFTIGDWLVLLVLTGVMVWVVWGVIVNAWFIPEIASQFFTMGLVIGIIAVVFRLNGMTVNIMASSFTEGARMMIAPALLVGFAKGILLLVGNGEAGDASVLNTLLHSIANGISGLDNAVAAWFMLLFQAVFNFFVTSGSGQAALTMPLLAPLGDLVGVNRQVTVLAFQFGDGFSHIIYPTSASLMATLGVCRVDFRNWLKVGATLLGLLFIMSSVVVIGAQIMGYH
;
A
#
# COMPACT_ATOMS: atom_id res chain seq x y z
N MET A 1 54.45 25.32 9.32
CA MET A 1 53.47 24.29 9.68
C MET A 1 52.16 24.98 10.00
N SER A 2 51.29 25.11 9.01
CA SER A 2 49.99 25.76 9.18
C SER A 2 48.99 24.70 9.60
N ALA A 3 48.51 24.80 10.84
CA ALA A 3 47.51 23.90 11.39
C ALA A 3 46.19 24.09 10.63
N VAL A 4 45.79 23.07 9.87
CA VAL A 4 44.45 22.98 9.28
C VAL A 4 43.49 22.68 10.43
N THR A 5 42.68 23.66 10.78
CA THR A 5 41.60 23.51 11.74
C THR A 5 40.51 22.67 11.08
N GLU A 6 40.39 21.40 11.46
CA GLU A 6 39.24 20.58 11.08
C GLU A 6 37.96 21.17 11.69
N THR A 7 37.17 21.85 10.88
CA THR A 7 35.80 22.22 11.24
C THR A 7 34.98 20.93 11.35
N GLN A 8 34.60 20.55 12.57
CA GLN A 8 33.64 19.47 12.79
C GLN A 8 32.37 19.73 11.96
N PRO A 9 31.87 18.76 11.17
CA PRO A 9 30.67 18.96 10.38
C PRO A 9 29.50 19.24 11.33
N ALA A 10 28.81 20.36 11.11
CA ALA A 10 27.59 20.72 11.84
C ALA A 10 26.64 19.51 11.91
N ARG A 11 26.14 19.22 13.11
CA ARG A 11 25.28 18.06 13.42
C ARG A 11 24.05 18.12 12.51
N LYS A 12 24.12 17.45 11.35
CA LYS A 12 23.02 17.40 10.38
C LYS A 12 21.81 16.83 11.09
N TRP A 13 20.72 17.57 11.15
CA TRP A 13 19.46 17.08 11.70
C TRP A 13 19.06 15.81 10.94
N ALA A 14 19.23 14.67 11.61
CA ALA A 14 18.79 13.38 11.13
C ALA A 14 17.27 13.34 11.32
N MET A 15 16.54 13.12 10.23
CA MET A 15 15.09 12.94 10.30
C MET A 15 14.82 11.62 11.02
N PRO A 16 13.78 11.53 11.88
CA PRO A 16 13.57 10.35 12.72
C PRO A 16 13.29 9.08 11.91
N ASP A 17 13.59 7.92 12.52
CA ASP A 17 13.22 6.60 12.00
C ASP A 17 11.70 6.46 11.82
N THR A 18 11.25 5.57 10.93
CA THR A 18 9.81 5.44 10.65
C THR A 18 9.00 5.01 11.88
N LEU A 19 9.55 4.16 12.76
CA LEU A 19 8.90 3.81 14.02
C LEU A 19 8.75 5.03 14.93
N VAL A 20 9.74 5.93 14.91
CA VAL A 20 9.67 7.19 15.67
C VAL A 20 8.60 8.11 15.10
N ILE A 21 8.49 8.20 13.76
CA ILE A 21 7.42 8.96 13.10
C ILE A 21 6.04 8.40 13.50
N ILE A 22 5.85 7.09 13.39
CA ILE A 22 4.61 6.40 13.80
C ILE A 22 4.29 6.68 15.26
N PHE A 23 5.28 6.66 16.15
CA PHE A 23 5.06 6.97 17.56
C PHE A 23 4.63 8.43 17.79
N PHE A 24 5.23 9.41 17.09
CA PHE A 24 4.77 10.80 17.15
C PHE A 24 3.36 10.97 16.60
N VAL A 25 3.01 10.25 15.53
CA VAL A 25 1.64 10.23 15.01
C VAL A 25 0.68 9.66 16.04
N ALA A 26 1.04 8.58 16.75
CA ALA A 26 0.23 8.04 17.84
C ALA A 26 0.00 9.07 18.95
N ILE A 27 1.02 9.84 19.33
CA ILE A 27 0.90 10.93 20.32
C ILE A 27 -0.08 12.01 19.83
N LEU A 28 0.09 12.50 18.61
CA LEU A 28 -0.79 13.53 18.04
C LEU A 28 -2.25 13.05 17.94
N THR A 29 -2.42 11.80 17.54
CA THR A 29 -3.72 11.13 17.41
C THR A 29 -4.38 10.97 18.78
N SER A 30 -3.61 10.56 19.79
CA SER A 30 -4.05 10.52 21.19
C SER A 30 -4.47 11.89 21.69
N LEU A 31 -3.68 12.95 21.47
CA LEU A 31 -4.05 14.32 21.89
C LEU A 31 -5.33 14.82 21.21
N ALA A 32 -5.58 14.45 19.95
CA ALA A 32 -6.82 14.82 19.26
C ALA A 32 -8.07 14.28 19.97
N THR A 33 -7.99 13.11 20.61
CA THR A 33 -9.12 12.51 21.37
C THR A 33 -9.53 13.30 22.61
N TRP A 34 -8.69 14.24 23.08
CA TRP A 34 -9.00 15.11 24.22
C TRP A 34 -9.83 16.33 23.83
N VAL A 35 -9.79 16.72 22.55
CA VAL A 35 -10.43 17.94 22.06
C VAL A 35 -11.62 17.66 21.14
N VAL A 36 -11.69 16.47 20.54
CA VAL A 36 -12.79 16.06 19.65
C VAL A 36 -13.72 15.10 20.39
N PRO A 37 -15.03 15.39 20.51
CA PRO A 37 -15.98 14.49 21.12
C PRO A 37 -16.25 13.27 20.23
N VAL A 38 -16.73 12.20 20.83
CA VAL A 38 -16.99 10.94 20.13
C VAL A 38 -18.37 10.97 19.47
N GLY A 39 -18.39 10.71 18.17
CA GLY A 39 -19.60 10.66 17.35
C GLY A 39 -19.96 9.23 16.99
N MET A 40 -21.25 8.95 16.85
CA MET A 40 -21.76 7.65 16.46
C MET A 40 -22.73 7.81 15.29
N PHE A 41 -22.64 6.89 14.34
CA PHE A 41 -23.67 6.63 13.35
C PHE A 41 -24.28 5.27 13.66
N ASP A 42 -25.57 5.11 13.46
CA ASP A 42 -26.18 3.78 13.34
C ASP A 42 -25.70 3.11 12.05
N SER A 43 -25.79 1.79 12.04
CA SER A 43 -25.36 0.99 10.90
C SER A 43 -26.55 0.42 10.15
N GLN A 44 -26.46 0.42 8.83
CA GLN A 44 -27.46 -0.14 7.92
C GLN A 44 -26.80 -1.09 6.93
N GLU A 45 -27.55 -2.05 6.41
CA GLU A 45 -27.08 -2.95 5.36
C GLU A 45 -27.49 -2.41 3.99
N VAL A 46 -26.50 -2.20 3.12
CA VAL A 46 -26.74 -1.84 1.72
C VAL A 46 -26.44 -3.05 0.85
N GLN A 47 -27.44 -3.40 0.03
CA GLN A 47 -27.31 -4.43 -1.00
C GLN A 47 -26.88 -3.78 -2.32
N TYR A 48 -25.86 -4.35 -2.97
CA TYR A 48 -25.43 -3.95 -4.30
C TYR A 48 -25.22 -5.19 -5.17
N GLN A 49 -25.51 -5.06 -6.47
CA GLN A 49 -25.35 -6.15 -7.42
C GLN A 49 -23.98 -6.08 -8.09
N VAL A 50 -23.26 -7.20 -8.07
CA VAL A 50 -22.01 -7.41 -8.81
C VAL A 50 -22.14 -8.74 -9.56
N ASP A 51 -21.99 -8.72 -10.89
CA ASP A 51 -22.08 -9.92 -11.75
C ASP A 51 -23.35 -10.77 -11.52
N GLY A 52 -24.50 -10.11 -11.29
CA GLY A 52 -25.78 -10.77 -11.06
C GLY A 52 -25.94 -11.41 -9.67
N GLN A 53 -24.95 -11.26 -8.78
CA GLN A 53 -25.04 -11.67 -7.37
C GLN A 53 -25.30 -10.46 -6.47
N THR A 54 -26.27 -10.59 -5.57
CA THR A 54 -26.53 -9.59 -4.51
C THR A 54 -25.50 -9.76 -3.41
N LYS A 55 -24.64 -8.75 -3.21
CA LYS A 55 -23.73 -8.66 -2.07
C LYS A 55 -24.28 -7.65 -1.07
N THR A 56 -24.16 -7.97 0.21
CA THR A 56 -24.56 -7.09 1.31
C THR A 56 -23.31 -6.54 1.99
N ARG A 57 -23.33 -5.25 2.36
CA ARG A 57 -22.28 -4.65 3.17
C ARG A 57 -22.89 -3.76 4.25
N LYS A 58 -22.37 -3.87 5.46
CA LYS A 58 -22.69 -2.99 6.59
C LYS A 58 -22.02 -1.63 6.35
N VAL A 59 -22.81 -0.57 6.38
CA VAL A 59 -22.39 0.82 6.13
C VAL A 59 -23.00 1.75 7.17
N VAL A 60 -22.52 2.99 7.26
CA VAL A 60 -23.09 4.00 8.17
C VAL A 60 -24.42 4.56 7.62
N ASP A 61 -25.38 4.82 8.49
CA ASP A 61 -26.58 5.62 8.17
C ASP A 61 -26.25 7.11 8.34
N PRO A 62 -26.18 7.90 7.25
CA PRO A 62 -25.77 9.30 7.30
C PRO A 62 -26.70 10.22 8.13
N HIS A 63 -27.96 9.86 8.32
CA HIS A 63 -28.93 10.68 9.05
C HIS A 63 -28.95 10.42 10.56
N SER A 64 -28.25 9.38 11.01
CA SER A 64 -28.26 8.92 12.40
C SER A 64 -27.19 9.56 13.29
N PHE A 65 -26.42 10.52 12.76
CA PHE A 65 -25.29 11.09 13.49
C PHE A 65 -25.73 11.70 14.81
N ARG A 66 -25.05 11.27 15.88
CA ARG A 66 -25.20 11.85 17.22
C ARG A 66 -23.85 11.90 17.91
N ILE A 67 -23.63 12.97 18.65
CA ILE A 67 -22.54 13.02 19.63
C ILE A 67 -22.99 12.20 20.83
N LEU A 68 -22.16 11.28 21.31
CA LEU A 68 -22.46 10.58 22.54
C LEU A 68 -22.47 11.57 23.70
N THR A 69 -23.49 11.50 24.55
CA THR A 69 -23.59 12.33 25.75
C THR A 69 -23.51 11.48 27.00
N ASN A 70 -22.88 12.00 28.06
CA ASN A 70 -22.89 11.36 29.37
C ASN A 70 -24.28 11.49 30.05
N GLU A 71 -24.45 10.92 31.25
CA GLU A 71 -25.69 11.01 32.04
C GLU A 71 -26.12 12.45 32.36
N ALA A 72 -25.19 13.42 32.28
CA ALA A 72 -25.45 14.85 32.49
C ALA A 72 -25.81 15.60 31.18
N GLY A 73 -25.85 14.93 30.03
CA GLY A 73 -26.14 15.53 28.73
C GLY A 73 -24.97 16.27 28.08
N GLU A 74 -23.76 16.16 28.63
CA GLU A 74 -22.55 16.77 28.08
C GLU A 74 -21.89 15.86 27.04
N ALA A 75 -21.21 16.45 26.05
CA ALA A 75 -20.50 15.70 25.03
C ALA A 75 -19.45 14.78 25.65
N GLN A 76 -19.48 13.52 25.26
CA GLN A 76 -18.58 12.50 25.75
C GLN A 76 -17.28 12.53 24.94
N TYR A 77 -16.17 12.60 25.67
CA TYR A 77 -14.82 12.45 25.14
C TYR A 77 -14.30 11.10 25.59
N HIS A 78 -13.63 10.38 24.69
CA HIS A 78 -12.88 9.16 25.03
C HIS A 78 -11.39 9.46 24.92
N PRO A 79 -10.83 10.25 25.86
CA PRO A 79 -9.42 10.59 25.84
C PRO A 79 -8.61 9.30 25.96
N VAL A 80 -7.71 9.08 24.99
CA VAL A 80 -6.76 7.97 25.02
C VAL A 80 -5.93 8.09 26.29
N LYS A 81 -6.10 7.11 27.19
CA LYS A 81 -5.30 6.98 28.41
C LYS A 81 -3.86 6.60 28.06
N PHE A 82 -2.93 6.84 28.97
CA PHE A 82 -1.53 6.44 28.75
C PHE A 82 -1.38 4.91 28.73
N PHE A 83 -2.04 4.22 29.67
CA PHE A 83 -2.18 2.76 29.70
C PHE A 83 -3.65 2.37 29.90
N THR A 84 -4.07 1.25 29.29
CA THR A 84 -5.35 0.58 29.56
C THR A 84 -5.15 -0.90 29.90
N THR A 85 -6.15 -1.49 30.55
CA THR A 85 -6.17 -2.90 30.96
C THR A 85 -7.51 -3.54 30.57
N GLY A 86 -7.50 -4.80 30.13
CA GLY A 86 -8.71 -5.53 29.74
C GLY A 86 -9.22 -5.13 28.35
N ASP A 87 -10.52 -5.25 28.12
CA ASP A 87 -11.17 -5.01 26.81
C ASP A 87 -11.49 -3.52 26.55
N GLU A 88 -10.86 -2.59 27.29
CA GLU A 88 -11.00 -1.15 27.03
C GLU A 88 -10.31 -0.74 25.72
N SER A 89 -10.72 0.40 25.14
CA SER A 89 -10.02 0.99 23.99
C SER A 89 -8.52 1.15 24.27
N PRO A 90 -7.63 0.95 23.27
CA PRO A 90 -6.19 0.93 23.50
C PRO A 90 -5.66 2.26 24.08
N GLY A 91 -4.82 2.16 25.11
CA GLY A 91 -4.01 3.27 25.58
C GLY A 91 -2.83 3.58 24.66
N LEU A 92 -2.24 4.77 24.81
CA LEU A 92 -1.09 5.22 24.01
C LEU A 92 0.13 4.29 24.13
N MET A 93 0.31 3.55 25.22
CA MET A 93 1.39 2.56 25.34
C MET A 93 0.95 1.14 24.94
N ASN A 94 -0.36 0.89 24.83
CA ASN A 94 -0.93 -0.39 24.42
C ASN A 94 -1.03 -0.52 22.89
N PHE A 95 -1.12 0.61 22.16
CA PHE A 95 -1.32 0.62 20.70
C PHE A 95 -0.40 -0.31 19.89
N PRO A 96 0.89 -0.51 20.22
CA PRO A 96 1.74 -1.36 19.42
C PRO A 96 1.27 -2.82 19.49
N PHE A 97 0.94 -3.29 20.70
CA PHE A 97 0.50 -4.66 20.93
C PHE A 97 -0.90 -4.88 20.32
N GLU A 98 -1.85 -4.00 20.64
CA GLU A 98 -3.22 -4.07 20.13
C GLU A 98 -3.25 -4.03 18.60
N GLY A 99 -2.43 -3.17 18.01
CA GLY A 99 -2.26 -3.11 16.57
C GLY A 99 -1.72 -4.43 15.98
N LEU A 100 -0.65 -4.98 16.57
CA LEU A 100 -0.04 -6.25 16.13
C LEU A 100 -0.97 -7.46 16.25
N THR A 101 -1.85 -7.48 17.23
CA THR A 101 -2.80 -8.58 17.48
C THR A 101 -4.15 -8.39 16.82
N SER A 102 -4.38 -7.25 16.15
CA SER A 102 -5.71 -6.90 15.64
C SER A 102 -6.16 -7.65 14.39
N GLY A 103 -7.43 -8.05 14.47
CA GLY A 103 -8.29 -8.65 13.45
C GLY A 103 -7.98 -10.11 13.13
N SER A 104 -7.99 -10.51 11.86
CA SER A 104 -8.07 -11.93 11.48
C SER A 104 -7.17 -12.31 10.31
N LYS A 105 -7.15 -13.63 10.01
CA LYS A 105 -6.46 -14.17 8.83
C LYS A 105 -6.93 -13.56 7.50
N PHE A 106 -8.15 -13.00 7.44
CA PHE A 106 -8.78 -12.59 6.19
C PHE A 106 -8.52 -11.13 5.75
N GLY A 107 -7.91 -10.28 6.57
CA GLY A 107 -7.58 -8.92 6.12
C GLY A 107 -7.64 -7.84 7.19
N THR A 108 -6.63 -7.84 8.08
CA THR A 108 -6.24 -6.77 9.00
C THR A 108 -4.75 -6.93 9.34
N ALA A 109 -4.23 -6.32 10.42
CA ALA A 109 -2.82 -6.39 10.78
C ALA A 109 -2.27 -7.83 10.88
N VAL A 110 -2.89 -8.72 11.65
CA VAL A 110 -2.38 -10.10 11.84
C VAL A 110 -2.30 -10.86 10.52
N GLY A 111 -3.36 -10.83 9.70
CA GLY A 111 -3.37 -11.50 8.40
C GLY A 111 -2.23 -11.04 7.49
N ILE A 112 -2.02 -9.72 7.40
CA ILE A 112 -0.95 -9.10 6.59
C ILE A 112 0.44 -9.44 7.15
N ILE A 113 0.62 -9.36 8.47
CA ILE A 113 1.89 -9.70 9.13
C ILE A 113 2.27 -11.15 8.85
N MET A 114 1.33 -12.08 9.05
CA MET A 114 1.58 -13.50 8.83
C MET A 114 1.84 -13.81 7.35
N PHE A 115 1.11 -13.17 6.44
CA PHE A 115 1.37 -13.23 5.01
C PHE A 115 2.79 -12.78 4.65
N MET A 116 3.23 -11.64 5.17
CA MET A 116 4.59 -11.13 4.95
C MET A 116 5.64 -12.12 5.45
N LEU A 117 5.49 -12.67 6.65
CA LEU A 117 6.43 -13.65 7.21
C LEU A 117 6.51 -14.93 6.36
N VAL A 118 5.37 -15.45 5.92
CA VAL A 118 5.29 -16.66 5.08
C VAL A 118 5.94 -16.43 3.71
N ILE A 119 5.62 -15.30 3.07
CA ILE A 119 6.19 -14.93 1.77
C ILE A 119 7.68 -14.67 1.88
N GLY A 120 8.11 -13.89 2.87
CA GLY A 120 9.52 -13.64 3.13
C GLY A 120 10.28 -14.93 3.30
N GLY A 121 9.75 -15.88 4.08
CA GLY A 121 10.36 -17.19 4.26
C GLY A 121 10.40 -18.03 2.99
N ALA A 122 9.30 -18.09 2.22
CA ALA A 122 9.27 -18.79 0.95
C ALA A 122 10.33 -18.23 -0.01
N PHE A 123 10.42 -16.91 -0.15
CA PHE A 123 11.44 -16.26 -0.98
C PHE A 123 12.85 -16.39 -0.41
N GLY A 124 13.04 -16.50 0.90
CA GLY A 124 14.33 -16.84 1.49
C GLY A 124 14.87 -18.17 0.97
N ILE A 125 14.01 -19.19 0.82
CA ILE A 125 14.37 -20.47 0.19
C ILE A 125 14.71 -20.26 -1.29
N VAL A 126 13.87 -19.54 -2.03
CA VAL A 126 14.08 -19.28 -3.47
C VAL A 126 15.40 -18.55 -3.73
N MET A 127 15.71 -17.52 -2.95
CA MET A 127 16.95 -16.77 -3.09
C MET A 127 18.17 -17.63 -2.74
N ARG A 128 18.06 -18.51 -1.73
CA ARG A 128 19.17 -19.40 -1.36
C ARG A 128 19.56 -20.36 -2.49
N THR A 129 18.67 -20.70 -3.44
CA THR A 129 19.03 -21.58 -4.57
C THR A 129 20.07 -20.96 -5.51
N GLY A 130 20.23 -19.63 -5.50
CA GLY A 130 21.08 -18.89 -6.44
C GLY A 130 20.58 -18.91 -7.89
N THR A 131 19.40 -19.50 -8.14
CA THR A 131 18.81 -19.58 -9.48
C THR A 131 18.35 -18.21 -9.97
N ILE A 132 17.74 -17.41 -9.08
CA ILE A 132 17.30 -16.05 -9.40
C ILE A 132 18.49 -15.18 -9.74
N ASP A 133 19.56 -15.24 -8.93
CA ASP A 133 20.77 -14.46 -9.16
C ASP A 133 21.42 -14.79 -10.51
N ASN A 134 21.54 -16.07 -10.82
CA ASN A 134 22.07 -16.52 -12.10
C ASN A 134 21.16 -16.12 -13.28
N GLY A 135 19.84 -16.15 -13.08
CA GLY A 135 18.87 -15.71 -14.08
C GLY A 135 18.89 -14.22 -14.35
N ILE A 136 19.12 -13.40 -13.31
CA ILE A 136 19.36 -11.98 -13.49
C ILE A 136 20.60 -11.74 -14.35
N LEU A 137 21.73 -12.42 -14.07
CA LEU A 137 22.95 -12.28 -14.87
C LEU A 137 22.74 -12.72 -16.33
N ALA A 138 22.04 -13.84 -16.54
CA ALA A 138 21.68 -14.31 -17.88
C ALA A 138 20.80 -13.30 -18.63
N LEU A 139 19.82 -12.71 -17.95
CA LEU A 139 18.90 -11.72 -18.50
C LEU A 139 19.62 -10.43 -18.86
N ILE A 140 20.52 -9.94 -18.01
CA ILE A 140 21.36 -8.76 -18.29
C ILE A 140 22.16 -8.98 -19.58
N ARG A 141 22.78 -10.16 -19.75
CA ARG A 141 23.54 -10.48 -20.96
C ARG A 141 22.67 -10.54 -22.21
N HIS A 142 21.50 -11.17 -22.16
CA HIS A 142 20.58 -11.24 -23.31
C HIS A 142 19.88 -9.91 -23.60
N THR A 143 19.80 -9.02 -22.60
CA THR A 143 19.17 -7.71 -22.73
C THR A 143 20.19 -6.57 -22.85
N LYS A 144 21.47 -6.86 -23.07
CA LYS A 144 22.50 -5.82 -23.26
C LYS A 144 22.06 -4.86 -24.37
N GLY A 145 21.78 -3.61 -24.00
CA GLY A 145 21.31 -2.55 -24.89
C GLY A 145 19.80 -2.26 -24.87
N ASN A 146 18.96 -3.15 -24.31
CA ASN A 146 17.50 -2.93 -24.18
C ASN A 146 17.01 -2.91 -22.72
N GLU A 147 17.92 -2.75 -21.76
CA GLU A 147 17.64 -2.63 -20.32
C GLU A 147 16.70 -1.44 -19.97
N VAL A 148 16.58 -0.48 -20.88
CA VAL A 148 15.67 0.67 -20.73
C VAL A 148 14.20 0.23 -20.82
N LEU A 149 13.91 -0.89 -21.51
CA LEU A 149 12.55 -1.41 -21.68
C LEU A 149 12.00 -2.11 -20.43
N PHE A 150 12.86 -2.47 -19.47
CA PHE A 150 12.44 -3.10 -18.21
C PHE A 150 11.49 -2.24 -17.41
N ILE A 151 11.81 -0.94 -17.28
CA ILE A 151 11.00 0.00 -16.51
C ILE A 151 9.60 0.15 -17.13
N PRO A 152 9.43 0.46 -18.44
CA PRO A 152 8.12 0.53 -19.07
C PRO A 152 7.29 -0.74 -18.94
N VAL A 153 7.89 -1.91 -19.20
CA VAL A 153 7.16 -3.19 -19.17
C VAL A 153 6.66 -3.48 -17.75
N LEU A 154 7.55 -3.41 -16.75
CA LEU A 154 7.17 -3.68 -15.37
C LEU A 154 6.15 -2.65 -14.87
N PHE A 155 6.38 -1.36 -15.11
CA PHE A 155 5.50 -0.31 -14.64
C PHE A 155 4.08 -0.46 -15.20
N ILE A 156 3.95 -0.74 -16.51
CA ILE A 156 2.63 -0.96 -17.12
C ILE A 156 1.96 -2.22 -16.56
N LEU A 157 2.71 -3.32 -16.39
CA LEU A 157 2.17 -4.57 -15.85
C LEU A 157 1.69 -4.42 -14.40
N PHE A 158 2.48 -3.82 -13.52
CA PHE A 158 2.08 -3.57 -12.12
C PHE A 158 0.93 -2.58 -12.05
N SER A 159 0.93 -1.53 -12.87
CA SER A 159 -0.17 -0.58 -12.95
C SER A 159 -1.46 -1.22 -13.46
N LEU A 160 -1.38 -2.12 -14.44
CA LEU A 160 -2.53 -2.90 -14.88
C LEU A 160 -3.01 -3.84 -13.76
N GLY A 161 -2.08 -4.47 -13.04
CA GLY A 161 -2.39 -5.34 -11.89
C GLY A 161 -3.13 -4.60 -10.77
N GLY A 162 -2.73 -3.37 -10.46
CA GLY A 162 -3.45 -2.52 -9.52
C GLY A 162 -4.84 -2.09 -10.03
N ALA A 163 -4.94 -1.76 -11.32
CA ALA A 163 -6.19 -1.31 -11.92
C ALA A 163 -7.24 -2.43 -12.06
N VAL A 164 -6.83 -3.65 -12.35
CA VAL A 164 -7.74 -4.77 -12.59
C VAL A 164 -7.98 -5.56 -11.30
N PHE A 165 -6.92 -5.87 -10.55
CA PHE A 165 -6.99 -6.80 -9.42
C PHE A 165 -6.92 -6.11 -8.07
N GLY A 166 -6.34 -4.92 -8.00
CA GLY A 166 -6.06 -4.26 -6.71
C GLY A 166 -4.87 -4.85 -5.98
N MET A 167 -3.84 -5.29 -6.71
CA MET A 167 -2.68 -6.06 -6.26
C MET A 167 -1.67 -5.30 -5.36
N GLY A 168 -2.14 -4.67 -4.27
CA GLY A 168 -1.34 -3.82 -3.39
C GLY A 168 -0.31 -4.58 -2.57
N GLU A 169 -0.73 -5.66 -1.92
CA GLU A 169 0.07 -6.44 -0.97
C GLU A 169 1.10 -7.33 -1.66
N GLU A 170 0.76 -7.90 -2.82
CA GLU A 170 1.63 -8.82 -3.55
C GLU A 170 2.84 -8.09 -4.15
N ALA A 171 2.73 -6.77 -4.37
CA ALA A 171 3.85 -5.94 -4.82
C ALA A 171 5.10 -6.07 -3.92
N VAL A 172 4.90 -6.34 -2.61
CA VAL A 172 5.99 -6.60 -1.66
C VAL A 172 6.79 -7.84 -2.07
N ALA A 173 6.10 -8.92 -2.42
CA ALA A 173 6.72 -10.17 -2.85
C ALA A 173 7.55 -9.96 -4.13
N PHE A 174 7.01 -9.24 -5.10
CA PHE A 174 7.73 -8.93 -6.33
C PHE A 174 8.92 -8.00 -6.09
N ALA A 175 8.81 -7.05 -5.18
CA ALA A 175 9.89 -6.14 -4.83
C ALA A 175 11.13 -6.86 -4.27
N ILE A 176 10.95 -7.98 -3.55
CA ILE A 176 12.06 -8.83 -3.07
C ILE A 176 12.92 -9.33 -4.23
N ILE A 177 12.30 -9.73 -5.34
CA ILE A 177 12.99 -10.26 -6.53
C ILE A 177 13.56 -9.12 -7.38
N ILE A 178 12.77 -8.05 -7.58
CA ILE A 178 13.09 -6.98 -8.51
C ILE A 178 14.18 -6.05 -7.95
N ALA A 179 14.27 -5.87 -6.63
CA ALA A 179 15.28 -5.03 -6.00
C ALA A 179 16.72 -5.39 -6.39
N PRO A 180 17.20 -6.63 -6.17
CA PRO A 180 18.56 -7.01 -6.58
C PRO A 180 18.75 -6.93 -8.10
N LEU A 181 17.71 -7.21 -8.90
CA LEU A 181 17.76 -7.07 -10.36
C LEU A 181 17.97 -5.61 -10.79
N MET A 182 17.21 -4.68 -10.24
CA MET A 182 17.31 -3.25 -10.59
C MET A 182 18.65 -2.67 -10.20
N VAL A 183 19.15 -3.01 -9.00
CA VAL A 183 20.47 -2.59 -8.55
C VAL A 183 21.57 -3.17 -9.47
N ARG A 184 21.43 -4.41 -9.92
CA ARG A 184 22.35 -5.03 -10.91
C ARG A 184 22.31 -4.38 -12.29
N LEU A 185 21.16 -3.84 -12.70
CA LEU A 185 20.99 -3.10 -13.95
C LEU A 185 21.53 -1.65 -13.88
N GLY A 186 22.11 -1.25 -12.74
CA GLY A 186 22.64 0.09 -12.50
C GLY A 186 21.58 1.13 -12.10
N TYR A 187 20.36 0.69 -11.78
CA TYR A 187 19.35 1.52 -11.13
C TYR A 187 19.49 1.41 -9.60
N ASP A 188 18.51 1.91 -8.85
CA ASP A 188 18.49 1.87 -7.39
C ASP A 188 17.21 1.23 -6.84
N SER A 189 17.19 0.97 -5.53
CA SER A 189 16.02 0.38 -4.87
C SER A 189 14.79 1.30 -4.88
N ILE A 190 14.96 2.63 -5.01
CA ILE A 190 13.84 3.56 -5.22
C ILE A 190 13.16 3.30 -6.57
N THR A 191 13.94 3.04 -7.61
CA THR A 191 13.39 2.66 -8.93
C THR A 191 12.58 1.37 -8.82
N THR A 192 13.01 0.41 -8.01
CA THR A 192 12.22 -0.81 -7.71
C THR A 192 10.88 -0.47 -7.11
N VAL A 193 10.85 0.33 -6.03
CA VAL A 193 9.60 0.76 -5.37
C VAL A 193 8.66 1.46 -6.36
N LEU A 194 9.22 2.29 -7.24
CA LEU A 194 8.45 2.99 -8.27
C LEU A 194 7.80 2.04 -9.28
N VAL A 195 8.54 1.05 -9.79
CA VAL A 195 8.02 0.13 -10.82
C VAL A 195 7.13 -0.98 -10.26
N THR A 196 7.21 -1.28 -8.97
CA THR A 196 6.39 -2.30 -8.32
C THR A 196 5.20 -1.66 -7.60
N TYR A 197 5.38 -1.26 -6.34
CA TYR A 197 4.32 -0.82 -5.46
C TYR A 197 3.62 0.44 -5.99
N ILE A 198 4.37 1.44 -6.44
CA ILE A 198 3.78 2.71 -6.85
C ILE A 198 3.06 2.60 -8.19
N ALA A 199 3.61 1.84 -9.12
CA ALA A 199 2.91 1.49 -10.35
C ALA A 199 1.57 0.83 -10.03
N THR A 200 1.54 -0.16 -9.13
CA THR A 200 0.31 -0.76 -8.62
C THR A 200 -0.63 0.29 -8.03
N GLN A 201 -0.16 1.18 -7.15
CA GLN A 201 -1.05 2.16 -6.50
C GLN A 201 -1.60 3.20 -7.46
N ILE A 202 -0.85 3.59 -8.49
CA ILE A 202 -1.37 4.41 -9.59
C ILE A 202 -2.50 3.67 -10.31
N GLY A 203 -2.31 2.38 -10.57
CA GLY A 203 -3.34 1.50 -11.12
C GLY A 203 -4.60 1.42 -10.25
N PHE A 204 -4.41 1.13 -8.97
CA PHE A 204 -5.47 1.05 -7.98
C PHE A 204 -6.30 2.34 -7.91
N ALA A 205 -5.61 3.48 -7.83
CA ALA A 205 -6.21 4.81 -7.73
C ALA A 205 -7.00 5.22 -8.98
N SER A 206 -6.68 4.67 -10.15
CA SER A 206 -7.34 5.02 -11.42
C SER A 206 -8.11 3.84 -12.03
N SER A 207 -8.41 2.84 -11.22
CA SER A 207 -9.07 1.61 -11.64
C SER A 207 -10.48 1.84 -12.19
N TRP A 208 -10.87 1.09 -13.23
CA TRP A 208 -12.25 1.02 -13.70
C TRP A 208 -12.99 -0.25 -13.27
N MET A 209 -12.32 -1.22 -12.64
CA MET A 209 -12.92 -2.53 -12.33
C MET A 209 -12.43 -3.23 -11.05
N ASN A 210 -11.58 -2.60 -10.25
CA ASN A 210 -11.03 -3.19 -9.03
C ASN A 210 -12.16 -3.59 -8.06
N PRO A 211 -12.26 -4.88 -7.69
CA PRO A 211 -13.39 -5.41 -6.94
C PRO A 211 -13.38 -5.01 -5.46
N PHE A 212 -12.25 -4.51 -4.95
CA PHE A 212 -12.06 -4.19 -3.54
C PHE A 212 -12.27 -2.71 -3.23
N CYS A 213 -12.12 -1.82 -4.20
CA CYS A 213 -12.21 -0.38 -4.01
C CYS A 213 -13.36 0.24 -4.82
N VAL A 214 -13.17 0.45 -6.13
CA VAL A 214 -14.14 1.19 -6.96
C VAL A 214 -15.49 0.50 -7.04
N VAL A 215 -15.52 -0.83 -7.18
CA VAL A 215 -16.78 -1.60 -7.22
C VAL A 215 -17.57 -1.47 -5.92
N VAL A 216 -16.87 -1.51 -4.78
CA VAL A 216 -17.49 -1.34 -3.46
C VAL A 216 -18.04 0.08 -3.31
N ALA A 217 -17.25 1.09 -3.65
CA ALA A 217 -17.66 2.49 -3.56
C ALA A 217 -18.85 2.80 -4.48
N GLN A 218 -18.87 2.27 -5.71
CA GLN A 218 -19.99 2.41 -6.64
C GLN A 218 -21.26 1.75 -6.10
N GLY A 219 -21.14 0.53 -5.56
CA GLY A 219 -22.25 -0.17 -4.95
C GLY A 219 -22.87 0.59 -3.77
N ILE A 220 -22.03 1.14 -2.89
CA ILE A 220 -22.48 1.95 -1.74
C ILE A 220 -23.11 3.27 -2.21
N ALA A 221 -22.51 3.92 -3.21
CA ALA A 221 -23.05 5.14 -3.79
C ALA A 221 -24.34 4.91 -4.60
N GLY A 222 -24.73 3.66 -4.86
CA GLY A 222 -25.92 3.34 -5.65
C GLY A 222 -25.81 3.73 -7.12
N VAL A 223 -24.59 3.84 -7.65
CA VAL A 223 -24.36 3.98 -9.10
C VAL A 223 -24.12 2.60 -9.71
N PRO A 224 -24.48 2.36 -10.99
CA PRO A 224 -24.29 1.05 -11.60
C PRO A 224 -22.81 0.61 -11.53
N VAL A 225 -22.54 -0.61 -11.12
CA VAL A 225 -21.16 -1.12 -11.00
C VAL A 225 -20.49 -1.14 -12.38
N LEU A 226 -19.22 -0.73 -12.47
CA LEU A 226 -18.44 -0.53 -13.71
C LEU A 226 -18.89 0.61 -14.63
N SER A 227 -19.91 1.39 -14.23
CA SER A 227 -20.28 2.61 -14.98
C SER A 227 -19.17 3.64 -14.95
N GLY A 228 -19.14 4.53 -15.94
CA GLY A 228 -18.10 5.54 -16.09
C GLY A 228 -16.70 4.99 -16.43
N SER A 229 -16.56 3.71 -16.73
CA SER A 229 -15.27 3.05 -17.02
C SER A 229 -14.45 3.76 -18.10
N GLY A 230 -15.08 4.37 -19.11
CA GLY A 230 -14.39 5.11 -20.18
C GLY A 230 -13.46 6.20 -19.66
N LEU A 231 -13.96 7.10 -18.80
CA LEU A 231 -13.12 8.15 -18.19
C LEU A 231 -12.02 7.55 -17.31
N ARG A 232 -12.35 6.51 -16.52
CA ARG A 232 -11.39 5.86 -15.62
C ARG A 232 -10.23 5.22 -16.39
N ILE A 233 -10.50 4.56 -17.52
CA ILE A 233 -9.47 4.01 -18.42
C ILE A 233 -8.58 5.12 -18.96
N VAL A 234 -9.15 6.25 -19.40
CA VAL A 234 -8.37 7.40 -19.88
C VAL A 234 -7.48 7.96 -18.76
N VAL A 235 -8.04 8.13 -17.56
CA VAL A 235 -7.30 8.60 -16.38
C VAL A 235 -6.20 7.62 -16.00
N TRP A 236 -6.45 6.31 -16.08
CA TRP A 236 -5.43 5.29 -15.87
C TRP A 236 -4.28 5.42 -16.87
N VAL A 237 -4.57 5.54 -18.16
CA VAL A 237 -3.51 5.75 -19.16
C VAL A 237 -2.69 7.01 -18.82
N ILE A 238 -3.35 8.12 -18.49
CA ILE A 238 -2.66 9.37 -18.15
C ILE A 238 -1.83 9.24 -16.87
N SER A 239 -2.39 8.67 -15.81
CA SER A 239 -1.72 8.52 -14.50
C SER A 239 -0.53 7.56 -14.61
N THR A 240 -0.68 6.44 -15.34
CA THR A 240 0.40 5.51 -15.65
C THR A 240 1.49 6.17 -16.48
N LEU A 241 1.15 7.01 -17.47
CA LEU A 241 2.14 7.76 -18.26
C LEU A 241 2.89 8.79 -17.41
N ILE A 242 2.22 9.50 -16.51
CA ILE A 242 2.85 10.43 -15.56
C ILE A 242 3.85 9.68 -14.68
N GLY A 243 3.41 8.59 -14.05
CA GLY A 243 4.25 7.76 -13.18
C GLY A 243 5.42 7.12 -13.92
N LEU A 244 5.18 6.59 -15.13
CA LEU A 244 6.21 5.98 -15.96
C LEU A 244 7.25 7.02 -16.39
N THR A 245 6.81 8.19 -16.88
CA THR A 245 7.72 9.26 -17.31
C THR A 245 8.56 9.76 -16.12
N PHE A 246 7.94 9.98 -14.97
CA PHE A 246 8.63 10.33 -13.74
C PHE A 246 9.70 9.28 -13.38
N THR A 247 9.34 8.01 -13.44
CA THR A 247 10.23 6.89 -13.12
C THR A 247 11.39 6.78 -14.10
N LEU A 248 11.15 6.91 -15.40
CA LEU A 248 12.19 6.92 -16.44
C LEU A 248 13.17 8.08 -16.25
N VAL A 249 12.67 9.28 -15.94
CA VAL A 249 13.50 10.45 -15.68
C VAL A 249 14.34 10.25 -14.42
N TYR A 250 13.74 9.73 -13.34
CA TYR A 250 14.46 9.43 -12.11
C TYR A 250 15.54 8.36 -12.33
N ALA A 251 15.16 7.22 -12.88
CA ALA A 251 16.03 6.07 -13.11
C ALA A 251 17.18 6.40 -14.06
N SER A 252 16.93 7.17 -15.12
CA SER A 252 17.99 7.60 -16.05
C SER A 252 19.00 8.55 -15.41
N ARG A 253 18.58 9.39 -14.46
CA ARG A 253 19.51 10.24 -13.69
C ARG A 253 20.40 9.41 -12.77
N VAL A 254 19.82 8.46 -12.05
CA VAL A 254 20.56 7.53 -11.17
C VAL A 254 21.52 6.66 -11.97
N LYS A 255 21.08 6.11 -13.11
CA LYS A 255 21.93 5.27 -13.96
C LYS A 255 23.12 6.03 -14.55
N LYS A 256 22.93 7.31 -14.91
CA LYS A 256 24.03 8.17 -15.39
C LYS A 256 25.01 8.57 -14.29
N ASN A 257 24.53 8.76 -13.07
CA ASN A 257 25.36 9.10 -11.92
C ASN A 257 24.82 8.41 -10.65
N PRO A 258 25.34 7.23 -10.30
CA PRO A 258 24.87 6.44 -9.15
C PRO A 258 24.92 7.17 -7.80
N LEU A 259 25.79 8.17 -7.65
CA LEU A 259 25.91 8.99 -6.44
C LEU A 259 24.72 9.94 -6.23
N LEU A 260 23.89 10.15 -7.26
CA LEU A 260 22.64 10.90 -7.12
C LEU A 260 21.54 10.10 -6.41
N SER A 261 21.69 8.77 -6.32
CA SER A 261 20.73 7.93 -5.60
C SER A 261 20.77 8.26 -4.11
N ARG A 262 19.59 8.46 -3.53
CA ARG A 262 19.43 8.70 -2.08
C ARG A 262 19.67 7.45 -1.25
N VAL A 263 19.61 6.29 -1.89
CA VAL A 263 19.79 4.97 -1.29
C VAL A 263 21.09 4.33 -1.76
N HIS A 264 22.03 5.13 -2.28
CA HIS A 264 23.32 4.62 -2.74
C HIS A 264 24.02 3.77 -1.67
N GLU A 265 24.01 4.21 -0.41
CA GLU A 265 24.63 3.47 0.71
C GLU A 265 23.86 2.20 1.08
N SER A 266 22.53 2.25 1.21
CA SER A 266 21.74 1.06 1.59
C SER A 266 21.73 0.00 0.48
N ASP A 267 21.75 0.43 -0.79
CA ASP A 267 21.88 -0.45 -1.95
C ASP A 267 23.23 -1.17 -2.01
N ARG A 268 24.21 -0.75 -1.21
CA ARG A 268 25.49 -1.48 -1.08
C ARG A 268 25.26 -2.92 -0.65
N PHE A 269 24.22 -3.19 0.16
CA PHE A 269 23.83 -4.54 0.53
C PHE A 269 23.57 -5.45 -0.70
N PHE A 270 22.79 -4.96 -1.66
CA PHE A 270 22.47 -5.70 -2.87
C PHE A 270 23.65 -5.76 -3.85
N ARG A 271 24.61 -4.82 -3.76
CA ARG A 271 25.85 -4.80 -4.55
C ARG A 271 26.92 -5.74 -4.00
N GLU A 272 27.14 -5.77 -2.69
CA GLU A 272 28.11 -6.67 -2.06
C GLU A 272 27.68 -8.14 -2.21
N GLN A 273 26.38 -8.42 -2.20
CA GLN A 273 25.86 -9.74 -2.58
C GLN A 273 26.10 -10.11 -4.06
N GLN A 274 26.60 -9.20 -4.90
CA GLN A 274 26.96 -9.50 -6.29
C GLN A 274 28.34 -10.14 -6.42
N ASP A 275 29.30 -9.76 -5.56
CA ASP A 275 30.71 -10.12 -5.74
C ASP A 275 30.96 -11.63 -5.57
N ASP A 276 30.07 -12.33 -4.88
CA ASP A 276 30.13 -13.79 -4.66
C ASP A 276 29.40 -14.61 -5.76
N VAL A 277 28.66 -13.97 -6.67
CA VAL A 277 27.84 -14.69 -7.66
C VAL A 277 28.58 -14.84 -8.98
N VAL A 278 29.22 -15.99 -9.17
CA VAL A 278 29.79 -16.38 -10.46
C VAL A 278 28.69 -16.91 -11.38
N GLU A 279 28.59 -16.32 -12.56
CA GLU A 279 27.68 -16.77 -13.60
C GLU A 279 27.95 -18.24 -13.95
N ARG A 280 26.91 -19.07 -13.93
CA ARG A 280 27.02 -20.50 -14.24
C ARG A 280 26.00 -20.92 -15.27
N ARG A 281 26.28 -22.01 -15.99
CA ARG A 281 25.28 -22.61 -16.88
C ARG A 281 24.09 -23.08 -16.05
N PHE A 282 22.89 -22.74 -16.52
CA PHE A 282 21.66 -23.23 -15.91
C PHE A 282 21.64 -24.76 -15.93
N THR A 283 21.46 -25.35 -14.76
CA THR A 283 21.25 -26.78 -14.61
C THR A 283 19.77 -27.12 -14.79
N ILE A 284 19.45 -28.41 -14.87
CA ILE A 284 18.04 -28.87 -14.88
C ILE A 284 17.31 -28.38 -13.62
N GLY A 285 17.98 -28.42 -12.46
CA GLY A 285 17.41 -27.93 -11.21
C GLY A 285 17.04 -26.45 -11.29
N ASP A 286 17.88 -25.61 -11.91
CA ASP A 286 17.56 -24.19 -12.09
C ASP A 286 16.35 -23.97 -13.01
N TRP A 287 16.26 -24.72 -14.12
CA TRP A 287 15.11 -24.66 -15.00
C TRP A 287 13.81 -25.10 -14.30
N LEU A 288 13.88 -26.13 -13.45
CA LEU A 288 12.74 -26.56 -12.64
C LEU A 288 12.32 -25.48 -11.63
N VAL A 289 13.28 -24.81 -10.97
CA VAL A 289 12.98 -23.69 -10.07
C VAL A 289 12.29 -22.54 -10.83
N LEU A 290 12.79 -22.15 -12.00
CA LEU A 290 12.16 -21.12 -12.84
C LEU A 290 10.76 -21.52 -13.33
N LEU A 291 10.57 -22.79 -13.67
CA LEU A 291 9.27 -23.33 -14.09
C LEU A 291 8.26 -23.29 -12.94
N VAL A 292 8.65 -23.71 -11.74
CA VAL A 292 7.78 -23.66 -10.56
C VAL A 292 7.44 -22.21 -10.21
N LEU A 293 8.41 -21.31 -10.22
CA LEU A 293 8.17 -19.89 -9.99
C LEU A 293 7.16 -19.33 -10.99
N THR A 294 7.37 -19.57 -12.28
CA THR A 294 6.46 -19.11 -13.34
C THR A 294 5.07 -19.73 -13.21
N GLY A 295 4.98 -21.03 -12.95
CA GLY A 295 3.72 -21.74 -12.76
C GLY A 295 2.93 -21.23 -11.57
N VAL A 296 3.60 -20.93 -10.45
CA VAL A 296 2.95 -20.33 -9.28
C VAL A 296 2.51 -18.90 -9.58
N MET A 297 3.28 -18.11 -10.34
CA MET A 297 2.84 -16.75 -10.72
C MET A 297 1.55 -16.81 -11.55
N VAL A 298 1.46 -17.73 -12.51
CA VAL A 298 0.21 -17.96 -13.27
C VAL A 298 -0.92 -18.42 -12.34
N TRP A 299 -0.62 -19.30 -11.38
CA TRP A 299 -1.60 -19.79 -10.41
C TRP A 299 -2.13 -18.70 -9.48
N VAL A 300 -1.27 -17.78 -9.02
CA VAL A 300 -1.66 -16.60 -8.22
C VAL A 300 -2.58 -15.71 -9.05
N VAL A 301 -2.17 -15.36 -10.28
CA VAL A 301 -2.98 -14.52 -11.18
C VAL A 301 -4.34 -15.16 -11.45
N TRP A 302 -4.38 -16.46 -11.77
CA TRP A 302 -5.63 -17.19 -11.97
C TRP A 302 -6.50 -17.25 -10.70
N GLY A 303 -5.88 -17.49 -9.54
CA GLY A 303 -6.58 -17.55 -8.24
C GLY A 303 -7.26 -16.23 -7.89
N VAL A 304 -6.56 -15.12 -8.09
CA VAL A 304 -7.09 -13.76 -7.88
C VAL A 304 -8.20 -13.45 -8.88
N ILE A 305 -8.04 -13.79 -10.17
CA ILE A 305 -9.03 -13.46 -11.23
C ILE A 305 -10.32 -14.28 -11.10
N VAL A 306 -10.18 -15.60 -10.98
CA VAL A 306 -11.33 -16.51 -11.15
C VAL A 306 -11.99 -16.80 -9.81
N ASN A 307 -11.20 -16.94 -8.75
CA ASN A 307 -11.69 -17.37 -7.45
C ASN A 307 -11.70 -16.24 -6.41
N ALA A 308 -11.28 -15.03 -6.78
CA ALA A 308 -11.13 -13.89 -5.87
C ALA A 308 -10.33 -14.25 -4.60
N TRP A 309 -9.31 -15.10 -4.77
CA TRP A 309 -8.42 -15.49 -3.68
C TRP A 309 -7.70 -14.28 -3.09
N PHE A 310 -7.55 -14.29 -1.77
CA PHE A 310 -6.98 -13.17 -1.04
C PHE A 310 -5.82 -13.65 -0.17
N ILE A 311 -5.49 -12.88 0.87
CA ILE A 311 -4.30 -13.06 1.70
C ILE A 311 -4.03 -14.53 2.10
N PRO A 312 -4.97 -15.31 2.68
CA PRO A 312 -4.68 -16.68 3.12
C PRO A 312 -4.32 -17.63 1.99
N GLU A 313 -5.07 -17.59 0.89
CA GLU A 313 -4.89 -18.47 -0.25
C GLU A 313 -3.56 -18.14 -0.95
N ILE A 314 -3.28 -16.86 -1.18
CA ILE A 314 -2.03 -16.40 -1.80
C ILE A 314 -0.83 -16.74 -0.91
N ALA A 315 -0.92 -16.59 0.41
CA ALA A 315 0.12 -17.05 1.34
C ALA A 315 0.44 -18.54 1.14
N SER A 316 -0.61 -19.36 1.00
CA SER A 316 -0.49 -20.80 0.81
C SER A 316 0.19 -21.14 -0.52
N GLN A 317 -0.15 -20.43 -1.60
CA GLN A 317 0.50 -20.60 -2.91
C GLN A 317 2.00 -20.31 -2.85
N PHE A 318 2.40 -19.20 -2.22
CA PHE A 318 3.81 -18.86 -2.04
C PHE A 318 4.53 -19.83 -1.11
N PHE A 319 3.89 -20.32 -0.05
CA PHE A 319 4.46 -21.35 0.80
C PHE A 319 4.70 -22.65 0.03
N THR A 320 3.72 -23.11 -0.77
CA THR A 320 3.86 -24.27 -1.65
C THR A 320 5.02 -24.08 -2.63
N MET A 321 5.16 -22.88 -3.21
CA MET A 321 6.28 -22.55 -4.08
C MET A 321 7.63 -22.73 -3.37
N GLY A 322 7.79 -22.12 -2.19
CA GLY A 322 9.02 -22.23 -1.40
C GLY A 322 9.36 -23.67 -1.02
N LEU A 323 8.33 -24.45 -0.63
CA LEU A 323 8.49 -25.87 -0.30
C LEU A 323 8.95 -26.69 -1.52
N VAL A 324 8.26 -26.56 -2.66
CA VAL A 324 8.59 -27.30 -3.89
C VAL A 324 9.97 -26.91 -4.41
N ILE A 325 10.28 -25.60 -4.46
CA ILE A 325 11.59 -25.10 -4.86
C ILE A 325 12.68 -25.60 -3.91
N GLY A 326 12.44 -25.59 -2.60
CA GLY A 326 13.39 -26.12 -1.62
C GLY A 326 13.65 -27.62 -1.82
N ILE A 327 12.63 -28.42 -2.09
CA ILE A 327 12.79 -29.85 -2.41
C ILE A 327 13.65 -30.02 -3.67
N ILE A 328 13.36 -29.29 -4.75
CA ILE A 328 14.15 -29.30 -5.99
C ILE A 328 15.61 -28.94 -5.66
N ALA A 329 15.82 -27.85 -4.91
CA ALA A 329 17.15 -27.39 -4.57
C ALA A 329 17.94 -28.37 -3.70
N VAL A 330 17.30 -29.10 -2.78
CA VAL A 330 17.93 -30.17 -2.00
C VAL A 330 18.29 -31.37 -2.89
N VAL A 331 17.37 -31.82 -3.75
CA VAL A 331 17.59 -32.98 -4.65
C VAL A 331 18.73 -32.71 -5.63
N PHE A 332 18.76 -31.53 -6.24
CA PHE A 332 19.78 -31.13 -7.22
C PHE A 332 21.00 -30.46 -6.58
N ARG A 333 21.07 -30.38 -5.25
CA ARG A 333 22.10 -29.68 -4.46
C ARG A 333 22.42 -28.27 -4.97
N LEU A 334 21.39 -27.53 -5.37
CA LEU A 334 21.53 -26.16 -5.85
C LEU A 334 22.12 -25.29 -4.74
N ASN A 335 23.24 -24.65 -5.05
CA ASN A 335 23.97 -23.78 -4.12
C ASN A 335 24.26 -24.41 -2.74
N GLY A 336 24.49 -25.73 -2.71
CA GLY A 336 24.77 -26.49 -1.50
C GLY A 336 23.58 -26.70 -0.58
N MET A 337 22.35 -26.57 -1.07
CA MET A 337 21.15 -26.68 -0.24
C MET A 337 21.00 -28.08 0.39
N THR A 338 20.72 -28.07 1.69
CA THR A 338 20.31 -29.24 2.50
C THR A 338 18.97 -28.94 3.16
N VAL A 339 18.32 -29.94 3.75
CA VAL A 339 17.03 -29.75 4.46
C VAL A 339 17.16 -28.71 5.58
N ASN A 340 18.25 -28.72 6.34
CA ASN A 340 18.49 -27.73 7.40
C ASN A 340 18.78 -26.33 6.84
N ILE A 341 19.49 -26.25 5.71
CA ILE A 341 19.72 -24.97 5.02
C ILE A 341 18.39 -24.42 4.48
N MET A 342 17.51 -25.27 3.94
CA MET A 342 16.18 -24.87 3.50
C MET A 342 15.36 -24.28 4.68
N ALA A 343 15.32 -24.95 5.82
CA ALA A 343 14.61 -24.45 7.01
C ALA A 343 15.20 -23.12 7.53
N SER A 344 16.52 -23.03 7.67
CA SER A 344 17.17 -21.78 8.10
C SER A 344 17.03 -20.64 7.09
N SER A 345 16.97 -20.94 5.78
CA SER A 345 16.71 -19.95 4.74
C SER A 345 15.29 -19.41 4.80
N PHE A 346 14.31 -20.24 5.16
CA PHE A 346 12.96 -19.78 5.44
C PHE A 346 12.94 -18.82 6.64
N THR A 347 13.60 -19.17 7.74
CA THR A 347 13.67 -18.28 8.91
C THR A 347 14.39 -16.97 8.60
N GLU A 348 15.46 -17.00 7.81
CA GLU A 348 16.18 -15.80 7.38
C GLU A 348 15.30 -14.90 6.51
N GLY A 349 14.60 -15.50 5.54
CA GLY A 349 13.64 -14.81 4.69
C GLY A 349 12.53 -14.13 5.49
N ALA A 350 11.95 -14.84 6.45
CA ALA A 350 10.93 -14.30 7.35
C ALA A 350 11.48 -13.18 8.25
N ARG A 351 12.74 -13.29 8.71
CA ARG A 351 13.39 -12.26 9.54
C ARG A 351 13.46 -10.90 8.85
N MET A 352 13.72 -10.90 7.55
CA MET A 352 13.75 -9.65 6.75
C MET A 352 12.38 -8.93 6.74
N MET A 353 11.29 -9.63 7.03
CA MET A 353 9.93 -9.09 7.06
C MET A 353 9.48 -8.62 8.45
N ILE A 354 10.28 -8.82 9.51
CA ILE A 354 9.91 -8.41 10.87
C ILE A 354 9.73 -6.90 10.97
N ALA A 355 10.68 -6.11 10.46
CA ALA A 355 10.58 -4.65 10.50
C ALA A 355 9.34 -4.13 9.72
N PRO A 356 9.10 -4.56 8.46
CA PRO A 356 7.81 -4.37 7.77
C PRO A 356 6.58 -4.72 8.61
N ALA A 357 6.54 -5.91 9.19
CA ALA A 357 5.41 -6.40 9.98
C ALA A 357 5.11 -5.53 11.21
N LEU A 358 6.15 -5.05 11.91
CA LEU A 358 5.99 -4.12 13.04
C LEU A 358 5.33 -2.81 12.60
N LEU A 359 5.73 -2.28 11.45
CA LEU A 359 5.15 -1.06 10.89
C LEU A 359 3.66 -1.25 10.57
N VAL A 360 3.28 -2.40 9.98
CA VAL A 360 1.87 -2.76 9.73
C VAL A 360 1.05 -2.78 11.03
N GLY A 361 1.55 -3.49 12.05
CA GLY A 361 0.87 -3.59 13.34
C GLY A 361 0.72 -2.22 14.01
N PHE A 362 1.78 -1.43 14.05
CA PHE A 362 1.76 -0.15 14.74
C PHE A 362 0.85 0.86 14.02
N ALA A 363 0.84 0.85 12.68
CA ALA A 363 -0.09 1.65 11.89
C ALA A 363 -1.55 1.31 12.22
N LYS A 364 -1.88 0.02 12.33
CA LYS A 364 -3.21 -0.41 12.75
C LYS A 364 -3.50 -0.01 14.19
N GLY A 365 -2.52 -0.07 15.08
CA GLY A 365 -2.65 0.40 16.47
C GLY A 365 -3.01 1.88 16.57
N ILE A 366 -2.45 2.74 15.72
CA ILE A 366 -2.80 4.17 15.66
C ILE A 366 -4.28 4.34 15.30
N LEU A 367 -4.78 3.58 14.32
CA LEU A 367 -6.19 3.61 13.97
C LEU A 367 -7.06 3.27 15.19
N LEU A 368 -6.73 2.20 15.92
CA LEU A 368 -7.47 1.80 17.12
C LEU A 368 -7.50 2.87 18.23
N LEU A 369 -6.54 3.81 18.27
CA LEU A 369 -6.55 4.93 19.22
C LEU A 369 -7.67 5.95 18.96
N VAL A 370 -8.07 6.14 17.71
CA VAL A 370 -9.15 7.08 17.31
C VAL A 370 -10.47 6.41 16.97
N GLY A 371 -10.47 5.08 16.90
CA GLY A 371 -11.63 4.22 16.69
C GLY A 371 -11.34 3.08 15.72
N ASN A 372 -12.10 1.99 15.79
CA ASN A 372 -11.84 0.79 14.97
C ASN A 372 -12.01 0.99 13.46
N GLY A 373 -12.58 2.13 13.03
CA GLY A 373 -12.92 2.39 11.64
C GLY A 373 -14.06 1.50 11.14
N GLU A 374 -14.89 0.98 12.04
CA GLU A 374 -16.06 0.16 11.70
C GLU A 374 -17.33 1.01 11.69
N ALA A 375 -18.22 0.68 10.74
CA ALA A 375 -19.53 1.32 10.66
C ALA A 375 -20.38 0.90 11.87
N GLY A 376 -20.78 1.89 12.68
CA GLY A 376 -21.61 1.68 13.87
C GLY A 376 -20.90 1.99 15.19
N ASP A 377 -19.57 1.96 15.23
CA ASP A 377 -18.82 2.22 16.47
C ASP A 377 -18.68 3.71 16.72
N ALA A 378 -18.81 4.12 17.97
CA ALA A 378 -18.55 5.49 18.36
C ALA A 378 -17.05 5.81 18.21
N SER A 379 -16.71 6.87 17.47
CA SER A 379 -15.31 7.23 17.22
C SER A 379 -15.11 8.72 17.01
N VAL A 380 -13.87 9.17 17.23
CA VAL A 380 -13.44 10.52 16.84
C VAL A 380 -13.46 10.67 15.32
N LEU A 381 -13.20 9.57 14.58
CA LEU A 381 -13.27 9.52 13.13
C LEU A 381 -14.65 9.90 12.60
N ASN A 382 -15.73 9.44 13.25
CA ASN A 382 -17.10 9.78 12.86
C ASN A 382 -17.39 11.28 13.03
N THR A 383 -16.93 11.91 14.12
CA THR A 383 -17.10 13.35 14.35
C THR A 383 -16.35 14.16 13.31
N LEU A 384 -15.11 13.78 12.99
CA LEU A 384 -14.33 14.42 11.91
C LEU A 384 -15.03 14.30 10.57
N LEU A 385 -15.50 13.09 10.24
CA LEU A 385 -16.24 12.79 9.02
C LEU A 385 -17.52 13.66 8.91
N HIS A 386 -18.33 13.74 9.97
CA HIS A 386 -19.54 14.57 9.99
C HIS A 386 -19.23 16.07 9.91
N SER A 387 -18.21 16.54 10.64
CA SER A 387 -17.82 17.96 10.66
C SER A 387 -17.37 18.42 9.27
N ILE A 388 -16.62 17.59 8.57
CA ILE A 388 -16.12 17.90 7.22
C ILE A 388 -17.26 17.82 6.20
N ALA A 389 -18.18 16.85 6.34
CA ALA A 389 -19.38 16.78 5.50
C ALA A 389 -20.21 18.07 5.59
N ASN A 390 -20.42 18.60 6.80
CA ASN A 390 -21.13 19.87 6.98
C ASN A 390 -20.32 21.07 6.44
N GLY A 391 -18.98 21.05 6.57
CA GLY A 391 -18.12 22.11 6.05
C GLY A 391 -18.11 22.25 4.52
N ILE A 392 -18.47 21.18 3.80
CA ILE A 392 -18.61 21.18 2.33
C ILE A 392 -19.99 21.72 1.90
N SER A 393 -20.98 21.72 2.80
CA SER A 393 -22.32 22.23 2.50
C SER A 393 -22.29 23.74 2.26
N GLY A 394 -22.77 24.17 1.08
CA GLY A 394 -22.79 25.58 0.67
C GLY A 394 -21.63 26.03 -0.23
N LEU A 395 -20.68 25.14 -0.56
CA LEU A 395 -19.68 25.40 -1.59
C LEU A 395 -20.29 25.21 -2.99
N ASP A 396 -19.68 25.87 -3.99
CA ASP A 396 -19.96 25.58 -5.41
C ASP A 396 -19.67 24.11 -5.73
N ASN A 397 -20.44 23.49 -6.61
CA ASN A 397 -20.38 22.04 -6.83
C ASN A 397 -19.00 21.54 -7.28
N ALA A 398 -18.26 22.29 -8.11
CA ALA A 398 -16.92 21.90 -8.55
C ALA A 398 -15.91 22.01 -7.40
N VAL A 399 -16.06 23.04 -6.57
CA VAL A 399 -15.23 23.25 -5.37
C VAL A 399 -15.53 22.18 -4.33
N ALA A 400 -16.80 21.83 -4.13
CA ALA A 400 -17.22 20.76 -3.24
C ALA A 400 -16.65 19.40 -3.66
N ALA A 401 -16.70 19.07 -4.95
CA ALA A 401 -16.09 17.86 -5.49
C ALA A 401 -14.57 17.79 -5.23
N TRP A 402 -13.87 18.91 -5.41
CA TRP A 402 -12.43 19.00 -5.10
C TRP A 402 -12.15 18.86 -3.59
N PHE A 403 -12.97 19.45 -2.72
CA PHE A 403 -12.85 19.26 -1.28
C PHE A 403 -13.15 17.82 -0.85
N MET A 404 -14.06 17.11 -1.52
CA MET A 404 -14.26 15.68 -1.29
C MET A 404 -12.99 14.87 -1.60
N LEU A 405 -12.27 15.21 -2.68
CA LEU A 405 -10.98 14.59 -3.01
C LEU A 405 -9.95 14.85 -1.90
N LEU A 406 -9.82 16.12 -1.49
CA LEU A 406 -8.88 16.50 -0.44
C LEU A 406 -9.23 15.81 0.89
N PHE A 407 -10.51 15.75 1.23
CA PHE A 407 -11.00 15.05 2.41
C PHE A 407 -10.62 13.58 2.39
N GLN A 408 -10.87 12.89 1.27
CA GLN A 408 -10.56 11.46 1.14
C GLN A 408 -9.06 11.19 1.25
N ALA A 409 -8.23 12.07 0.70
CA ALA A 409 -6.78 12.01 0.89
C ALA A 409 -6.40 12.17 2.37
N VAL A 410 -6.89 13.21 3.06
CA VAL A 410 -6.59 13.42 4.48
C VAL A 410 -7.10 12.27 5.36
N PHE A 411 -8.30 11.77 5.08
CA PHE A 411 -8.92 10.68 5.85
C PHE A 411 -8.18 9.35 5.65
N ASN A 412 -7.63 9.10 4.45
CA ASN A 412 -6.82 7.91 4.18
C ASN A 412 -5.56 7.84 5.05
N PHE A 413 -5.07 8.96 5.60
CA PHE A 413 -3.98 8.91 6.58
C PHE A 413 -4.34 8.05 7.81
N PHE A 414 -5.61 8.09 8.24
CA PHE A 414 -6.11 7.33 9.38
C PHE A 414 -6.64 5.95 8.97
N VAL A 415 -7.40 5.87 7.87
CA VAL A 415 -8.04 4.64 7.41
C VAL A 415 -7.42 4.19 6.08
N THR A 416 -6.30 3.48 6.15
CA THR A 416 -5.51 3.08 4.97
C THR A 416 -6.02 1.84 4.22
N SER A 417 -7.31 1.52 4.34
CA SER A 417 -7.93 0.39 3.64
C SER A 417 -9.02 0.92 2.74
N GLY A 418 -8.79 0.88 1.42
CA GLY A 418 -9.75 1.45 0.46
C GLY A 418 -11.17 0.92 0.63
N SER A 419 -11.34 -0.39 0.86
CA SER A 419 -12.67 -0.97 1.07
C SER A 419 -13.31 -0.55 2.42
N GLY A 420 -12.50 -0.40 3.48
CA GLY A 420 -12.94 0.06 4.79
C GLY A 420 -13.32 1.55 4.75
N GLN A 421 -12.48 2.37 4.12
CA GLN A 421 -12.73 3.78 3.90
C GLN A 421 -13.98 4.00 3.04
N ALA A 422 -14.20 3.19 2.00
CA ALA A 422 -15.44 3.25 1.22
C ALA A 422 -16.67 2.99 2.09
N ALA A 423 -16.64 1.97 2.96
CA ALA A 423 -17.75 1.61 3.85
C ALA A 423 -18.11 2.70 4.87
N LEU A 424 -17.11 3.48 5.32
CA LEU A 424 -17.31 4.58 6.26
C LEU A 424 -17.73 5.89 5.56
N THR A 425 -17.06 6.25 4.47
CA THR A 425 -17.15 7.60 3.91
C THR A 425 -18.21 7.74 2.82
N MET A 426 -18.37 6.73 1.94
CA MET A 426 -19.28 6.81 0.80
C MET A 426 -20.77 6.94 1.17
N PRO A 427 -21.29 6.30 2.24
CA PRO A 427 -22.70 6.45 2.63
C PRO A 427 -23.04 7.88 3.07
N LEU A 428 -22.03 8.66 3.50
CA LEU A 428 -22.20 10.06 3.84
C LEU A 428 -21.93 10.97 2.64
N LEU A 429 -20.82 10.75 1.94
CA LEU A 429 -20.38 11.63 0.86
C LEU A 429 -21.22 11.51 -0.40
N ALA A 430 -21.82 10.35 -0.69
CA ALA A 430 -22.69 10.21 -1.87
C ALA A 430 -23.99 11.02 -1.72
N PRO A 431 -24.77 10.90 -0.61
CA PRO A 431 -25.92 11.77 -0.38
C PRO A 431 -25.55 13.24 -0.19
N LEU A 432 -24.41 13.53 0.46
CA LEU A 432 -23.90 14.90 0.54
C LEU A 432 -23.62 15.47 -0.85
N GLY A 433 -23.05 14.66 -1.74
CA GLY A 433 -22.84 15.02 -3.14
C GLY A 433 -24.14 15.48 -3.79
N ASP A 434 -25.22 14.70 -3.65
CA ASP A 434 -26.53 15.08 -4.18
C ASP A 434 -27.01 16.44 -3.63
N LEU A 435 -26.79 16.70 -2.34
CA LEU A 435 -27.20 17.95 -1.68
C LEU A 435 -26.40 19.18 -2.17
N VAL A 436 -25.11 19.01 -2.46
CA VAL A 436 -24.25 20.09 -2.97
C VAL A 436 -24.15 20.11 -4.50
N GLY A 437 -24.96 19.32 -5.18
CA GLY A 437 -24.99 19.23 -6.65
C GLY A 437 -23.78 18.54 -7.28
N VAL A 438 -23.02 17.74 -6.52
CA VAL A 438 -21.93 16.88 -6.99
C VAL A 438 -22.49 15.52 -7.38
N ASN A 439 -22.15 15.08 -8.58
CA ASN A 439 -22.60 13.77 -9.05
C ASN A 439 -21.95 12.64 -8.24
N ARG A 440 -22.73 11.62 -7.86
CA ARG A 440 -22.25 10.43 -7.17
C ARG A 440 -21.07 9.73 -7.85
N GLN A 441 -20.96 9.75 -9.18
CA GLN A 441 -19.76 9.25 -9.88
C GLN A 441 -18.51 10.07 -9.59
N VAL A 442 -18.66 11.39 -9.54
CA VAL A 442 -17.59 12.31 -9.18
C VAL A 442 -17.22 12.11 -7.71
N THR A 443 -18.19 11.86 -6.83
CA THR A 443 -17.93 11.45 -5.44
C THR A 443 -17.11 10.16 -5.38
N VAL A 444 -17.43 9.15 -6.20
CA VAL A 444 -16.64 7.91 -6.31
C VAL A 444 -15.23 8.20 -6.84
N LEU A 445 -15.06 9.07 -7.83
CA LEU A 445 -13.73 9.47 -8.32
C LEU A 445 -12.91 10.20 -7.26
N ALA A 446 -13.53 11.12 -6.53
CA ALA A 446 -12.90 11.86 -5.44
C ALA A 446 -12.42 10.92 -4.33
N PHE A 447 -13.25 9.94 -3.95
CA PHE A 447 -12.86 8.84 -3.08
C PHE A 447 -11.65 8.08 -3.64
N GLN A 448 -11.75 7.58 -4.88
CA GLN A 448 -10.76 6.69 -5.46
C GLN A 448 -9.37 7.34 -5.58
N PHE A 449 -9.32 8.60 -6.03
CA PHE A 449 -8.07 9.34 -6.14
C PHE A 449 -7.52 9.75 -4.77
N GLY A 450 -8.39 10.14 -3.85
CA GLY A 450 -8.00 10.52 -2.49
C GLY A 450 -7.38 9.33 -1.74
N ASP A 451 -8.06 8.20 -1.75
CA ASP A 451 -7.59 6.92 -1.19
C ASP A 451 -6.32 6.43 -1.91
N GLY A 452 -6.44 6.09 -3.19
CA GLY A 452 -5.39 5.35 -3.90
C GLY A 452 -4.06 6.12 -4.06
N PHE A 453 -4.08 7.40 -4.44
CA PHE A 453 -2.82 8.12 -4.66
C PHE A 453 -2.11 8.47 -3.37
N SER A 454 -2.84 8.70 -2.28
CA SER A 454 -2.22 9.12 -1.03
C SER A 454 -1.42 8.00 -0.33
N HIS A 455 -1.71 6.73 -0.65
CA HIS A 455 -0.87 5.58 -0.29
C HIS A 455 0.59 5.70 -0.75
N ILE A 456 0.90 6.56 -1.72
CA ILE A 456 2.28 6.81 -2.17
C ILE A 456 3.17 7.33 -1.04
N ILE A 457 2.64 8.09 -0.07
CA ILE A 457 3.47 8.71 0.98
C ILE A 457 3.01 8.43 2.41
N TYR A 458 1.90 7.73 2.63
CA TYR A 458 1.40 7.57 3.99
C TYR A 458 2.09 6.42 4.73
N PRO A 459 2.76 6.72 5.87
CA PRO A 459 3.48 5.70 6.64
C PRO A 459 2.53 4.72 7.34
N THR A 460 1.24 5.04 7.41
CA THR A 460 0.18 4.15 7.86
C THR A 460 -0.17 3.07 6.82
N SER A 461 0.28 3.21 5.57
CA SER A 461 0.09 2.19 4.54
C SER A 461 1.04 1.01 4.76
N ALA A 462 0.47 -0.10 5.22
CA ALA A 462 1.19 -1.36 5.48
C ALA A 462 2.03 -1.83 4.27
N SER A 463 1.42 -1.83 3.08
CA SER A 463 2.04 -2.34 1.85
C SER A 463 3.15 -1.42 1.34
N LEU A 464 3.05 -0.09 1.52
CA LEU A 464 4.14 0.84 1.23
C LEU A 464 5.33 0.54 2.15
N MET A 465 5.07 0.52 3.45
CA MET A 465 6.12 0.35 4.45
C MET A 465 6.84 -0.98 4.31
N ALA A 466 6.12 -2.03 3.92
CA ALA A 466 6.72 -3.31 3.63
C ALA A 466 7.57 -3.30 2.37
N THR A 467 7.10 -2.68 1.29
CA THR A 467 7.87 -2.56 0.05
C THR A 467 9.16 -1.76 0.29
N LEU A 468 9.07 -0.64 1.02
CA LEU A 468 10.23 0.14 1.42
C LEU A 468 11.23 -0.68 2.25
N GLY A 469 10.74 -1.46 3.22
CA GLY A 469 11.57 -2.32 4.05
C GLY A 469 12.32 -3.40 3.27
N VAL A 470 11.63 -4.12 2.36
CA VAL A 470 12.29 -5.17 1.55
C VAL A 470 13.28 -4.58 0.54
N CYS A 471 13.00 -3.38 0.05
CA CYS A 471 13.90 -2.62 -0.81
C CYS A 471 15.00 -1.87 -0.02
N ARG A 472 15.01 -1.92 1.32
CA ARG A 472 15.96 -1.17 2.17
C ARG A 472 15.99 0.33 1.87
N VAL A 473 14.81 0.88 1.61
CA VAL A 473 14.60 2.31 1.36
C VAL A 473 14.04 2.94 2.63
N ASP A 474 14.80 3.84 3.25
CA ASP A 474 14.28 4.62 4.38
C ASP A 474 13.10 5.49 3.93
N PHE A 475 12.06 5.55 4.76
CA PHE A 475 10.87 6.36 4.48
C PHE A 475 11.21 7.84 4.21
N ARG A 476 12.24 8.38 4.87
CA ARG A 476 12.76 9.73 4.59
C ARG A 476 13.18 9.91 3.15
N ASN A 477 13.98 8.97 2.65
CA ASN A 477 14.53 9.03 1.31
C ASN A 477 13.43 8.83 0.28
N TRP A 478 12.48 7.95 0.60
CA TRP A 478 11.26 7.75 -0.16
C TRP A 478 10.41 9.03 -0.26
N LEU A 479 10.09 9.67 0.86
CA LEU A 479 9.19 10.84 0.91
C LEU A 479 9.63 11.96 -0.03
N LYS A 480 10.94 12.20 -0.17
CA LYS A 480 11.48 13.21 -1.09
C LYS A 480 11.17 12.92 -2.57
N VAL A 481 11.05 11.65 -2.94
CA VAL A 481 10.72 11.20 -4.30
C VAL A 481 9.21 11.04 -4.44
N GLY A 482 8.58 10.28 -3.54
CA GLY A 482 7.15 9.99 -3.54
C GLY A 482 6.28 11.25 -3.44
N ALA A 483 6.64 12.25 -2.64
CA ALA A 483 5.86 13.48 -2.52
C ALA A 483 5.84 14.30 -3.83
N THR A 484 6.93 14.26 -4.60
CA THR A 484 6.97 14.95 -5.91
C THR A 484 6.00 14.29 -6.88
N LEU A 485 6.00 12.95 -6.94
CA LEU A 485 5.08 12.19 -7.78
C LEU A 485 3.62 12.37 -7.32
N LEU A 486 3.37 12.32 -6.01
CA LEU A 486 2.04 12.58 -5.47
C LEU A 486 1.55 13.97 -5.86
N GLY A 487 2.40 15.00 -5.80
CA GLY A 487 2.02 16.35 -6.23
C GLY A 487 1.55 16.39 -7.70
N LEU A 488 2.26 15.71 -8.60
CA LEU A 488 1.87 15.60 -10.02
C LEU A 488 0.52 14.89 -10.18
N LEU A 489 0.34 13.77 -9.49
CA LEU A 489 -0.89 12.98 -9.54
C LEU A 489 -2.07 13.71 -8.88
N PHE A 490 -1.81 14.50 -7.84
CA PHE A 490 -2.81 15.31 -7.15
C PHE A 490 -3.28 16.50 -8.00
N ILE A 491 -2.38 17.12 -8.76
CA ILE A 491 -2.76 18.13 -9.75
C ILE A 491 -3.64 17.50 -10.83
N MET A 492 -3.24 16.33 -11.35
CA MET A 492 -4.02 15.60 -12.34
C MET A 492 -5.40 15.22 -11.79
N SER A 493 -5.48 14.64 -10.60
CA SER A 493 -6.76 14.26 -9.98
C SER A 493 -7.65 15.47 -9.71
N SER A 494 -7.08 16.61 -9.31
CA SER A 494 -7.81 17.87 -9.14
C SER A 494 -8.47 18.33 -10.45
N VAL A 495 -7.71 18.32 -11.54
CA VAL A 495 -8.22 18.69 -12.88
C VAL A 495 -9.31 17.72 -13.32
N VAL A 496 -9.12 16.42 -13.12
CA VAL A 496 -10.09 15.38 -13.51
C VAL A 496 -11.38 15.49 -12.71
N VAL A 497 -11.32 15.66 -11.39
CA VAL A 497 -12.51 15.76 -10.53
C VAL A 497 -13.34 17.00 -10.88
N ILE A 498 -12.69 18.15 -11.01
CA ILE A 498 -13.34 19.41 -11.40
C ILE A 498 -13.92 19.30 -12.82
N GLY A 499 -13.12 18.79 -13.77
CA GLY A 499 -13.54 18.61 -15.16
C GLY A 499 -14.72 17.64 -15.30
N ALA A 500 -14.68 16.50 -14.61
CA ALA A 500 -15.76 15.52 -14.61
C ALA A 500 -17.06 16.10 -14.06
N GLN A 501 -16.98 16.92 -13.01
CA GLN A 501 -18.15 17.62 -12.47
C GLN A 501 -18.73 18.62 -13.47
N ILE A 502 -17.89 19.45 -14.10
CA ILE A 502 -18.35 20.46 -15.07
C ILE A 502 -18.93 19.81 -16.33
N MET A 503 -18.35 18.70 -16.77
CA MET A 503 -18.79 17.97 -17.97
C MET A 503 -20.04 17.11 -17.75
N GLY A 504 -20.55 17.01 -16.52
CA GLY A 504 -21.70 16.15 -16.21
C GLY A 504 -21.37 14.67 -16.41
N TYR A 505 -20.27 14.18 -15.83
CA TYR A 505 -19.89 12.78 -15.92
C TYR A 505 -20.79 11.88 -15.06
N HIS A 506 -21.54 10.96 -15.69
CA HIS A 506 -22.49 10.02 -15.06
C HIS A 506 -22.13 8.54 -15.30
#